data_AF-A0A3S0J5K2-F1
#
_entry.id   AF-A0A3S0J5K2-F1
#
_cell.length_a   1.000
_cell.length_b   1.000
_cell.length_c   1.000
_cell.angle_alpha   90.00
_cell.angle_beta   90.00
_cell.angle_gamma   90.00
#
_symmetry.space_group_name_H-M   'P 1'
#
loop_
_entity.id
_entity.type
_entity.pdbx_description
1 polymer ?
#
loop_
_entity_poly.entity_id
_entity_poly.type
_entity_poly.pdbx_seq_one_letter_code
_entity_poly.pdbx_strand_id
1 'polypeptide(L)'
;MMLDSKKVRIQSLTQGTQEWLDYRLDKIGASEFASLAGVLGLTCNKFNSTYFSLLYGKLRNKYATYKSNYKSLPLEMGSVCEDLIREYLFVSSGIEAVPAVVTPVDSLRIFSSLDGIDLKNKILVEIKTSSHIHSEEDVKTLLHYYCHQVIHQLYSLGESVAPDGKIAIIAILNLEFFNGSNFEECISIYDIFKESDDFIVRKDSSISDFCRVNLSRSKWKDYCLKFVDDLDKLEHSLYVKRPRDKLELLNLKSVINNSDISCQINGTLLKIDDGGSLSLCKKYLKGKNNG
;
A
#
# COMPACT_ATOMS: atom_id res chain seq x y z
N MET A 1 -0.30 24.53 -10.20
CA MET A 1 0.30 23.39 -10.95
C MET A 1 0.33 22.21 -9.98
N MET A 2 0.03 20.97 -10.40
CA MET A 2 0.05 19.82 -9.48
C MET A 2 1.42 19.58 -8.86
N LEU A 3 2.49 19.90 -9.60
CA LEU A 3 3.88 19.78 -9.15
C LEU A 3 4.46 21.16 -8.80
N ASP A 4 3.97 21.76 -7.72
CA ASP A 4 4.55 23.00 -7.17
C ASP A 4 5.85 22.66 -6.41
N SER A 5 7.00 23.12 -6.91
CA SER A 5 8.31 22.86 -6.30
C SER A 5 8.46 23.40 -4.87
N LYS A 6 7.59 24.33 -4.45
CA LYS A 6 7.53 24.79 -3.06
C LYS A 6 6.86 23.78 -2.13
N LYS A 7 6.07 22.85 -2.68
CA LYS A 7 5.27 21.88 -1.94
C LYS A 7 5.75 20.44 -2.12
N VAL A 8 6.28 20.09 -3.29
CA VAL A 8 6.65 18.71 -3.62
C VAL A 8 8.03 18.62 -4.29
N ARG A 9 8.75 17.55 -3.98
CA ARG A 9 10.01 17.15 -4.61
C ARG A 9 9.79 15.89 -5.44
N ILE A 10 10.15 15.94 -6.72
CA ILE A 10 10.22 14.75 -7.58
C ILE A 10 11.55 14.05 -7.31
N GLN A 11 11.50 12.76 -7.04
CA GLN A 11 12.68 11.93 -6.81
C GLN A 11 13.10 11.28 -8.13
N SER A 12 14.40 11.29 -8.41
CA SER A 12 14.98 10.57 -9.54
C SER A 12 15.10 9.08 -9.21
N LEU A 13 13.96 8.40 -9.04
CA LEU A 13 13.87 6.98 -8.69
C LEU A 13 12.96 6.26 -9.69
N THR A 14 13.36 5.06 -10.11
CA THR A 14 12.54 4.20 -10.96
C THR A 14 11.83 3.16 -10.08
N GLN A 15 10.49 3.08 -10.20
CA GLN A 15 9.67 2.13 -9.45
C GLN A 15 10.14 0.68 -9.70
N GLY A 16 10.16 -0.13 -8.64
CA GLY A 16 10.59 -1.54 -8.71
C GLY A 16 12.11 -1.77 -8.72
N THR A 17 12.93 -0.73 -8.77
CA THR A 17 14.39 -0.85 -8.59
C THR A 17 14.79 -1.01 -7.12
N GLN A 18 16.02 -1.48 -6.87
CA GLN A 18 16.53 -1.63 -5.51
C GLN A 18 16.65 -0.29 -4.78
N GLU A 19 17.06 0.77 -5.47
CA GLU A 19 17.15 2.12 -4.89
C GLU A 19 15.78 2.60 -4.40
N TRP A 20 14.74 2.35 -5.20
CA TRP A 20 13.36 2.64 -4.81
C TRP A 20 12.88 1.79 -3.63
N LEU A 21 13.21 0.49 -3.63
CA LEU A 21 12.90 -0.42 -2.51
C LEU A 21 13.57 0.03 -1.21
N ASP A 22 14.80 0.53 -1.29
CA ASP A 22 15.57 1.02 -0.15
C ASP A 22 15.05 2.37 0.33
N TYR A 23 14.69 3.25 -0.60
CA TYR A 23 14.13 4.57 -0.31
C TYR A 23 12.85 4.50 0.55
N ARG A 24 12.03 3.45 0.37
CA ARG A 24 10.74 3.31 1.05
C ARG A 24 10.78 2.59 2.41
N LEU A 25 11.94 2.07 2.84
CA LEU A 25 12.02 1.20 4.04
C LEU A 25 11.66 1.93 5.33
N ASP A 26 11.90 3.23 5.40
CA ASP A 26 11.68 4.06 6.59
C ASP A 26 10.57 5.11 6.40
N LYS A 27 9.89 5.11 5.24
CA LYS A 27 8.87 6.12 4.87
C LYS A 27 7.49 5.51 4.74
N ILE A 28 6.45 6.33 4.89
CA ILE A 28 5.06 5.97 4.64
C ILE A 28 4.79 6.15 3.15
N GLY A 29 4.42 5.06 2.48
CA GLY A 29 3.96 5.08 1.09
C GLY A 29 2.44 5.03 0.98
N ALA A 30 1.92 5.49 -0.15
CA ALA A 30 0.49 5.49 -0.46
C ALA A 30 -0.17 4.10 -0.33
N SER A 31 0.50 3.06 -0.81
CA SER A 31 0.02 1.67 -0.78
C SER A 31 -0.14 1.08 0.64
N GLU A 32 0.42 1.72 1.65
CA GLU A 32 0.36 1.28 3.04
C GLU A 32 -0.63 2.15 3.84
N PHE A 33 -0.96 3.34 3.34
CA PHE A 33 -1.72 4.34 4.07
C PHE A 33 -3.15 3.89 4.40
N ALA A 34 -3.83 3.21 3.49
CA ALA A 34 -5.18 2.69 3.76
C ALA A 34 -5.19 1.76 4.98
N SER A 35 -4.19 0.88 5.11
CA SER A 35 -4.03 0.03 6.28
C SER A 35 -3.66 0.82 7.55
N LEU A 36 -2.92 1.93 7.43
CA LEU A 36 -2.68 2.86 8.55
C LEU A 36 -3.97 3.55 9.02
N ALA A 37 -4.86 3.86 8.10
CA ALA A 37 -6.18 4.43 8.38
C ALA A 37 -7.19 3.38 8.89
N GLY A 38 -6.78 2.12 9.04
CA GLY A 38 -7.63 1.03 9.53
C GLY A 38 -8.60 0.47 8.48
N VAL A 39 -8.37 0.74 7.19
CA VAL A 39 -9.21 0.27 6.09
C VAL A 39 -8.72 -1.10 5.63
N LEU A 40 -9.63 -2.07 5.70
CA LEU A 40 -9.39 -3.43 5.21
C LEU A 40 -9.54 -3.48 3.69
N GLY A 41 -8.62 -4.14 2.99
CA GLY A 41 -8.76 -4.48 1.59
C GLY A 41 -9.30 -5.90 1.40
N LEU A 42 -9.50 -6.32 0.15
CA LEU A 42 -9.86 -7.71 -0.16
C LEU A 42 -8.65 -8.63 0.02
N THR A 43 -8.69 -9.45 1.06
CA THR A 43 -8.01 -10.74 1.20
C THR A 43 -6.67 -10.89 0.47
N CYS A 44 -5.64 -10.24 1.00
CA CYS A 44 -4.33 -10.86 1.11
C CYS A 44 -3.73 -10.54 2.48
N ASN A 45 -2.82 -11.37 2.99
CA ASN A 45 -2.16 -11.11 4.28
C ASN A 45 -1.46 -9.73 4.35
N LYS A 46 -1.22 -9.09 3.19
CA LYS A 46 -0.70 -7.73 3.07
C LYS A 46 -1.79 -6.65 3.23
N PHE A 47 -3.03 -6.90 2.80
CA PHE A 47 -4.19 -5.99 2.99
C PHE A 47 -4.88 -6.17 4.34
N ASN A 48 -4.66 -7.31 5.00
CA ASN A 48 -5.05 -7.60 6.39
C ASN A 48 -3.90 -7.35 7.38
N SER A 49 -2.86 -6.64 6.95
CA SER A 49 -1.75 -6.30 7.83
C SER A 49 -2.24 -5.33 8.91
N THR A 50 -2.16 -5.76 10.17
CA THR A 50 -2.43 -4.87 11.30
C THR A 50 -1.43 -3.73 11.30
N TYR A 51 -1.82 -2.57 11.85
CA TYR A 51 -0.96 -1.41 12.05
C TYR A 51 0.45 -1.80 12.59
N PHE A 52 0.50 -2.69 13.59
CA PHE A 52 1.77 -3.18 14.14
C PHE A 52 2.55 -4.06 13.17
N SER A 53 1.89 -4.94 12.42
CA SER A 53 2.58 -5.77 11.42
C SER A 53 3.26 -4.93 10.33
N LEU A 54 2.70 -3.76 9.98
CA LEU A 54 3.35 -2.79 9.08
C LEU A 54 4.59 -2.17 9.71
N LEU A 55 4.50 -1.71 10.97
CA LEU A 55 5.65 -1.18 11.71
C LEU A 55 6.78 -2.20 11.81
N TYR A 56 6.47 -3.43 12.23
CA TYR A 56 7.45 -4.53 12.30
C TYR A 56 8.00 -4.88 10.92
N GLY A 57 7.17 -4.90 9.88
CA GLY A 57 7.58 -5.16 8.50
C GLY A 57 8.59 -4.15 7.99
N LYS A 58 8.37 -2.85 8.23
CA LYS A 58 9.30 -1.76 7.89
C LYS A 58 10.66 -1.98 8.53
N LEU A 59 10.70 -2.18 9.84
CA LEU A 59 11.96 -2.36 10.57
C LEU A 59 12.66 -3.67 10.21
N ARG A 60 11.92 -4.77 10.09
CA ARG A 60 12.47 -6.05 9.66
C ARG A 60 13.15 -5.92 8.31
N ASN A 61 12.54 -5.24 7.35
CA ASN A 61 13.10 -5.05 6.02
C ASN A 61 14.29 -4.06 6.03
N LYS A 62 14.24 -3.01 6.85
CA LYS A 62 15.33 -2.05 7.06
C LYS A 62 16.61 -2.71 7.58
N TYR A 63 16.47 -3.65 8.52
CA TYR A 63 17.59 -4.33 9.17
C TYR A 63 17.84 -5.76 8.66
N ALA A 64 17.17 -6.18 7.58
CA ALA A 64 17.36 -7.50 7.01
C ALA A 64 18.79 -7.67 6.48
N THR A 65 19.49 -8.72 6.91
CA THR A 65 20.82 -9.09 6.40
C THR A 65 20.78 -9.63 4.98
N TYR A 66 19.63 -10.14 4.53
CA TYR A 66 19.40 -10.59 3.16
C TYR A 66 18.09 -10.02 2.65
N LYS A 67 18.16 -9.24 1.57
CA LYS A 67 16.97 -8.71 0.90
C LYS A 67 16.53 -9.74 -0.14
N SER A 68 15.35 -10.30 0.07
CA SER A 68 14.73 -11.17 -0.93
C SER A 68 14.18 -10.31 -2.08
N ASN A 69 14.60 -10.61 -3.31
CA ASN A 69 14.04 -10.01 -4.52
C ASN A 69 12.81 -10.76 -5.03
N TYR A 70 12.23 -11.65 -4.21
CA TYR A 70 11.04 -12.40 -4.61
C TYR A 70 9.87 -11.44 -4.87
N LYS A 71 9.45 -11.37 -6.13
CA LYS A 71 8.18 -10.78 -6.54
C LYS A 71 7.14 -11.89 -6.55
N SER A 72 6.00 -11.66 -5.90
CA SER A 72 4.86 -12.55 -6.04
C SER A 72 4.28 -12.42 -7.45
N LEU A 73 3.71 -13.49 -8.01
CA LEU A 73 3.07 -13.48 -9.33
C LEU A 73 2.10 -12.29 -9.56
N PRO A 74 1.25 -11.87 -8.60
CA PRO A 74 0.42 -10.67 -8.78
C PRO A 74 1.19 -9.36 -8.97
N LEU A 75 2.37 -9.23 -8.36
CA LEU A 75 3.23 -8.03 -8.52
C LEU A 75 3.93 -8.04 -9.87
N GLU A 76 4.29 -9.22 -10.39
CA GLU A 76 4.85 -9.38 -11.73
C GLU A 76 3.80 -9.07 -12.79
N MET A 77 2.60 -9.66 -12.66
CA MET A 77 1.47 -9.39 -13.54
C MET A 77 1.08 -7.91 -13.51
N GLY A 78 0.97 -7.31 -12.33
CA GLY A 78 0.69 -5.88 -12.19
C GLY A 78 1.73 -5.02 -12.91
N SER A 79 3.02 -5.33 -12.76
CA SER A 79 4.10 -4.60 -13.44
C SER A 79 4.04 -4.70 -14.96
N VAL A 80 3.60 -5.82 -15.52
CA VAL A 80 3.47 -6.01 -16.97
C VAL A 80 2.23 -5.30 -17.52
N CYS A 81 1.11 -5.38 -16.80
CA CYS A 81 -0.15 -4.80 -17.24
C CYS A 81 -0.20 -3.27 -17.08
N GLU A 82 0.61 -2.67 -16.20
CA GLU A 82 0.57 -1.24 -15.92
C GLU A 82 0.83 -0.38 -17.16
N ASP A 83 1.83 -0.73 -17.97
CA ASP A 83 2.15 -0.03 -19.22
C ASP A 83 0.98 -0.12 -20.22
N LEU A 84 0.37 -1.30 -20.35
CA LEU A 84 -0.76 -1.54 -21.26
C LEU A 84 -2.00 -0.74 -20.83
N ILE A 85 -2.26 -0.64 -19.53
CA ILE A 85 -3.38 0.14 -19.01
C ILE A 85 -3.12 1.64 -19.22
N ARG A 86 -1.89 2.13 -19.05
CA ARG A 86 -1.53 3.53 -19.38
C ARG A 86 -1.74 3.84 -20.86
N GLU A 87 -1.31 2.95 -21.74
CA GLU A 87 -1.54 3.09 -23.19
C GLU A 87 -3.04 3.13 -23.52
N TYR A 88 -3.82 2.21 -22.95
CA TYR A 88 -5.27 2.20 -23.11
C TYR A 88 -5.93 3.51 -22.65
N LEU A 89 -5.54 4.05 -21.51
CA LEU A 89 -6.06 5.33 -21.01
C LEU A 89 -5.71 6.51 -21.92
N PHE A 90 -4.50 6.50 -22.50
CA PHE A 90 -4.09 7.51 -23.48
C PHE A 90 -4.92 7.43 -24.76
N VAL A 91 -5.08 6.23 -25.33
CA VAL A 91 -5.82 6.03 -26.58
C VAL A 91 -7.31 6.29 -26.43
N SER A 92 -7.92 5.80 -25.35
CA SER A 92 -9.38 5.88 -25.14
C SER A 92 -9.85 7.26 -24.66
N SER A 93 -9.03 7.95 -23.86
CA SER A 93 -9.45 9.13 -23.10
C SER A 93 -8.49 10.32 -23.23
N GLY A 94 -7.36 10.16 -23.93
CA GLY A 94 -6.34 11.21 -24.05
C GLY A 94 -5.61 11.51 -22.75
N ILE A 95 -5.64 10.59 -21.77
CA ILE A 95 -4.98 10.74 -20.47
C ILE A 95 -3.53 10.32 -20.59
N GLU A 96 -2.61 11.28 -20.42
CA GLU A 96 -1.17 11.03 -20.50
C GLU A 96 -0.61 10.79 -19.09
N ALA A 97 -0.62 9.54 -18.65
CA ALA A 97 -0.24 9.12 -17.31
C ALA A 97 1.28 8.92 -17.19
N VAL A 98 2.00 9.89 -16.61
CA VAL A 98 3.46 9.78 -16.41
C VAL A 98 3.78 9.27 -15.00
N PRO A 99 4.48 8.15 -14.82
CA PRO A 99 4.83 7.65 -13.49
C PRO A 99 5.84 8.56 -12.80
N ALA A 100 5.73 8.71 -11.48
CA ALA A 100 6.62 9.56 -10.71
C ALA A 100 6.74 9.13 -9.25
N VAL A 101 7.92 9.35 -8.64
CA VAL A 101 8.11 9.24 -7.20
C VAL A 101 8.18 10.64 -6.61
N VAL A 102 7.30 10.94 -5.67
CA VAL A 102 7.13 12.28 -5.10
C VAL A 102 7.24 12.28 -3.58
N THR A 103 7.69 13.38 -3.01
CA THR A 103 7.86 13.57 -1.57
C THR A 103 7.48 14.99 -1.20
N PRO A 104 6.63 15.22 -0.18
CA PRO A 104 6.33 16.56 0.30
C PRO A 104 7.59 17.29 0.76
N VAL A 105 7.66 18.60 0.53
CA VAL A 105 8.78 19.43 1.01
C VAL A 105 8.80 19.48 2.54
N ASP A 106 7.64 19.39 3.20
CA ASP A 106 7.49 19.48 4.65
C ASP A 106 7.69 18.14 5.40
N SER A 107 7.97 17.03 4.69
CA SER A 107 8.20 15.73 5.32
C SER A 107 9.13 14.83 4.49
N LEU A 108 10.20 14.36 5.11
CA LEU A 108 11.10 13.36 4.53
C LEU A 108 10.63 11.91 4.79
N ARG A 109 9.59 11.71 5.60
CA ARG A 109 9.09 10.39 6.02
C ARG A 109 7.80 9.99 5.30
N ILE A 110 7.30 10.82 4.41
CA ILE A 110 6.12 10.58 3.59
C ILE A 110 6.56 10.59 2.13
N PHE A 111 6.08 9.65 1.34
CA PHE A 111 6.33 9.64 -0.10
C PHE A 111 5.17 8.97 -0.84
N SER A 112 5.09 9.20 -2.14
CA SER A 112 4.19 8.47 -3.01
C SER A 112 4.92 8.03 -4.26
N SER A 113 4.65 6.79 -4.69
CA SER A 113 4.99 6.31 -6.03
C SER A 113 3.67 6.28 -6.79
N LEU A 114 3.60 7.08 -7.85
CA LEU A 114 2.41 7.29 -8.65
C LEU A 114 2.49 6.37 -9.86
N ASP A 115 1.44 5.58 -10.09
CA ASP A 115 1.31 4.78 -11.32
C ASP A 115 1.20 5.74 -12.53
N GLY A 116 0.59 6.91 -12.34
CA GLY A 116 0.72 8.04 -13.24
C GLY A 116 0.20 9.37 -12.71
N ILE A 117 0.69 10.47 -13.28
CA ILE A 117 0.14 11.81 -13.14
C ILE A 117 -0.06 12.43 -14.53
N ASP A 118 -1.26 12.92 -14.80
CA ASP A 118 -1.56 13.69 -16.00
C ASP A 118 -1.49 15.18 -15.65
N LEU A 119 -0.43 15.85 -16.10
CA LEU A 119 -0.18 17.25 -15.80
C LEU A 119 -1.11 18.20 -16.57
N LYS A 120 -1.61 17.78 -17.74
CA LYS A 120 -2.48 18.57 -18.58
C LYS A 120 -3.88 18.63 -17.95
N ASN A 121 -4.43 17.46 -17.63
CA ASN A 121 -5.76 17.32 -17.05
C ASN A 121 -5.77 17.51 -15.52
N LYS A 122 -4.58 17.53 -14.88
CA LYS A 122 -4.39 17.71 -13.44
C LYS A 122 -5.05 16.60 -12.62
N ILE A 123 -4.91 15.36 -13.06
CA ILE A 123 -5.46 14.18 -12.38
C ILE A 123 -4.36 13.17 -12.08
N LEU A 124 -4.54 12.44 -10.97
CA LEU A 124 -3.78 11.25 -10.65
C LEU A 124 -4.33 10.04 -11.42
N VAL A 125 -3.47 9.08 -11.69
CA VAL A 125 -3.83 7.79 -12.27
C VAL A 125 -3.31 6.70 -11.34
N GLU A 126 -4.23 5.87 -10.85
CA GLU A 126 -3.93 4.71 -10.02
C GLU A 126 -4.35 3.45 -10.77
N ILE A 127 -3.41 2.53 -10.99
CA ILE A 127 -3.63 1.35 -11.81
C ILE A 127 -3.57 0.11 -10.94
N LYS A 128 -4.56 -0.77 -11.08
CA LYS A 128 -4.66 -1.98 -10.28
C LYS A 128 -5.03 -3.18 -11.13
N THR A 129 -4.51 -4.32 -10.73
CA THR A 129 -4.86 -5.63 -11.26
C THR A 129 -5.39 -6.48 -10.12
N SER A 130 -6.51 -7.18 -10.31
CA SER A 130 -7.07 -8.06 -9.29
C SER A 130 -7.71 -9.30 -9.90
N SER A 131 -7.49 -10.46 -9.27
CA SER A 131 -8.18 -11.72 -9.56
C SER A 131 -9.23 -12.07 -8.51
N HIS A 132 -9.62 -11.11 -7.66
CA HIS A 132 -10.50 -11.33 -6.50
C HIS A 132 -11.81 -10.55 -6.59
N ILE A 133 -12.13 -10.03 -7.78
CA ILE A 133 -13.35 -9.27 -8.00
C ILE A 133 -14.40 -10.23 -8.55
N HIS A 134 -15.28 -10.71 -7.68
CA HIS A 134 -16.36 -11.63 -8.06
C HIS A 134 -17.74 -10.98 -7.90
N SER A 135 -17.82 -9.82 -7.24
CA SER A 135 -19.06 -9.10 -6.97
C SER A 135 -18.87 -7.58 -6.96
N GLU A 136 -19.97 -6.82 -6.97
CA GLU A 136 -19.94 -5.36 -6.81
C GLU A 136 -19.43 -4.93 -5.42
N GLU A 137 -19.70 -5.73 -4.38
CA GLU A 137 -19.23 -5.44 -3.01
C GLU A 137 -17.71 -5.57 -2.89
N ASP A 138 -17.12 -6.52 -3.63
CA ASP A 138 -15.67 -6.65 -3.75
C ASP A 138 -15.07 -5.35 -4.35
N VAL A 139 -15.68 -4.86 -5.43
CA VAL A 139 -15.26 -3.60 -6.05
C VAL A 139 -15.36 -2.45 -5.05
N LYS A 140 -16.46 -2.33 -4.30
CA LYS A 140 -16.62 -1.26 -3.29
C LYS A 140 -15.54 -1.31 -2.22
N THR A 141 -15.23 -2.50 -1.73
CA THR A 141 -14.16 -2.71 -0.73
C THR A 141 -12.80 -2.30 -1.29
N LEU A 142 -12.46 -2.71 -2.51
CA LEU A 142 -11.21 -2.30 -3.17
C LEU A 142 -11.13 -0.80 -3.40
N LEU A 143 -12.20 -0.19 -3.91
CA LEU A 143 -12.23 1.24 -4.16
C LEU A 143 -12.14 2.05 -2.87
N HIS A 144 -12.73 1.58 -1.77
CA HIS A 144 -12.56 2.22 -0.47
C HIS A 144 -11.09 2.23 -0.03
N TYR A 145 -10.39 1.09 -0.20
CA TYR A 145 -8.96 0.97 0.09
C TYR A 145 -8.12 1.87 -0.82
N TYR A 146 -8.31 1.78 -2.14
CA TYR A 146 -7.52 2.55 -3.10
C TYR A 146 -7.85 4.04 -3.10
N CYS A 147 -9.05 4.45 -2.70
CA CYS A 147 -9.37 5.85 -2.47
C CYS A 147 -8.49 6.45 -1.37
N HIS A 148 -8.23 5.72 -0.27
CA HIS A 148 -7.26 6.16 0.75
C HIS A 148 -5.84 6.27 0.21
N GLN A 149 -5.43 5.36 -0.68
CA GLN A 149 -4.14 5.44 -1.38
C GLN A 149 -4.05 6.70 -2.25
N VAL A 150 -5.09 7.00 -3.03
CA VAL A 150 -5.17 8.21 -3.86
C VAL A 150 -5.19 9.49 -3.01
N ILE A 151 -5.93 9.52 -1.91
CA ILE A 151 -5.95 10.67 -0.99
C ILE A 151 -4.54 10.94 -0.45
N HIS A 152 -3.80 9.89 -0.09
CA HIS A 152 -2.41 10.02 0.34
C HIS A 152 -1.51 10.60 -0.76
N GLN A 153 -1.69 10.17 -2.02
CA GLN A 153 -0.96 10.72 -3.17
C GLN A 153 -1.29 12.21 -3.39
N LEU A 154 -2.58 12.57 -3.38
CA LEU A 154 -3.04 13.95 -3.53
C LEU A 154 -2.43 14.87 -2.46
N TYR A 155 -2.47 14.43 -1.20
CA TYR A 155 -1.91 15.21 -0.11
C TYR A 155 -0.39 15.27 -0.13
N SER A 156 0.27 14.21 -0.62
CA SER A 156 1.71 14.20 -0.87
C SER A 156 2.14 15.21 -1.94
N LEU A 157 1.26 15.51 -2.90
CA LEU A 157 1.46 16.54 -3.93
C LEU A 157 1.12 17.96 -3.45
N GLY A 158 0.61 18.12 -2.23
CA GLY A 158 0.23 19.43 -1.70
C GLY A 158 -1.16 19.93 -2.14
N GLU A 159 -2.03 18.99 -2.55
CA GLU A 159 -3.45 19.18 -2.83
C GLU A 159 -3.74 20.14 -3.99
N SER A 160 -3.79 19.58 -5.20
CA SER A 160 -4.19 20.29 -6.41
C SER A 160 -5.39 19.56 -7.01
N VAL A 161 -6.49 20.28 -7.19
CA VAL A 161 -7.77 19.75 -7.69
C VAL A 161 -8.02 20.33 -9.08
N ALA A 162 -8.54 19.54 -10.02
CA ALA A 162 -8.98 20.05 -11.30
C ALA A 162 -10.21 20.97 -11.14
N PRO A 163 -10.50 21.89 -12.09
CA PRO A 163 -11.61 22.84 -11.94
C PRO A 163 -12.99 22.19 -11.74
N ASP A 164 -13.18 20.99 -12.26
CA ASP A 164 -14.41 20.19 -12.17
C ASP A 164 -14.49 19.33 -10.89
N GLY A 165 -13.51 19.46 -9.99
CA GLY A 165 -13.44 18.69 -8.75
C GLY A 165 -12.84 17.29 -8.92
N LYS A 166 -12.56 16.83 -10.15
CA LYS A 166 -11.91 15.54 -10.40
C LYS A 166 -10.46 15.61 -9.91
N ILE A 167 -10.03 14.58 -9.19
CA ILE A 167 -8.66 14.51 -8.67
C ILE A 167 -7.88 13.30 -9.19
N ALA A 168 -8.58 12.24 -9.56
CA ALA A 168 -7.94 10.99 -9.94
C ALA A 168 -8.87 10.09 -10.76
N ILE A 169 -8.26 9.09 -11.38
CA ILE A 169 -8.92 7.87 -11.84
C ILE A 169 -8.27 6.66 -11.18
N ILE A 170 -9.08 5.65 -10.87
CA ILE A 170 -8.62 4.29 -10.57
C ILE A 170 -9.00 3.41 -11.76
N ALA A 171 -8.02 2.85 -12.45
CA ALA A 171 -8.22 1.85 -13.49
C ALA A 171 -7.95 0.46 -12.93
N ILE A 172 -8.93 -0.44 -13.02
CA ILE A 172 -8.83 -1.80 -12.49
C ILE A 172 -8.97 -2.80 -13.63
N LEU A 173 -7.93 -3.58 -13.89
CA LEU A 173 -7.99 -4.77 -14.74
C LEU A 173 -8.43 -5.98 -13.89
N ASN A 174 -9.59 -6.55 -14.24
CA ASN A 174 -10.08 -7.76 -13.61
C ASN A 174 -9.51 -9.01 -14.31
N LEU A 175 -8.55 -9.64 -13.65
CA LEU A 175 -7.86 -10.83 -14.16
C LEU A 175 -8.73 -12.10 -14.12
N GLU A 176 -9.81 -12.13 -13.34
CA GLU A 176 -10.71 -13.29 -13.28
C GLU A 176 -11.38 -13.55 -14.63
N PHE A 177 -11.69 -12.49 -15.37
CA PHE A 177 -12.38 -12.58 -16.67
C PHE A 177 -11.42 -12.43 -17.86
N PHE A 178 -10.13 -12.17 -17.61
CA PHE A 178 -9.16 -11.92 -18.66
C PHE A 178 -8.69 -13.21 -19.33
N ASN A 179 -8.86 -13.30 -20.65
CA ASN A 179 -8.48 -14.47 -21.45
C ASN A 179 -7.36 -14.20 -22.47
N GLY A 180 -6.73 -13.02 -22.40
CA GLY A 180 -5.68 -12.60 -23.34
C GLY A 180 -6.18 -11.83 -24.56
N SER A 181 -7.46 -11.95 -24.91
CA SER A 181 -8.05 -11.27 -26.09
C SER A 181 -9.07 -10.18 -25.75
N ASN A 182 -9.57 -10.16 -24.51
CA ASN A 182 -10.61 -9.25 -24.04
C ASN A 182 -10.05 -8.22 -23.03
N PHE A 183 -8.90 -7.63 -23.35
CA PHE A 183 -8.20 -6.73 -22.44
C PHE A 183 -9.03 -5.51 -22.07
N GLU A 184 -9.60 -4.83 -23.06
CA GLU A 184 -10.36 -3.59 -22.87
C GLU A 184 -11.64 -3.85 -22.08
N GLU A 185 -12.34 -4.96 -22.34
CA GLU A 185 -13.58 -5.33 -21.65
C GLU A 185 -13.37 -5.70 -20.18
N CYS A 186 -12.13 -6.05 -19.80
CA CYS A 186 -11.77 -6.37 -18.42
C CYS A 186 -11.33 -5.15 -17.61
N ILE A 187 -11.24 -3.96 -18.22
CA ILE A 187 -10.85 -2.73 -17.54
C ILE A 187 -12.10 -1.97 -17.08
N SER A 188 -12.16 -1.67 -15.80
CA SER A 188 -13.15 -0.75 -15.22
C SER A 188 -12.48 0.53 -14.74
N ILE A 189 -13.09 1.68 -15.04
CA ILE A 189 -12.57 3.00 -14.68
C ILE A 189 -13.49 3.64 -13.63
N TYR A 190 -12.86 4.18 -12.58
CA TYR A 190 -13.54 4.87 -11.50
C TYR A 190 -12.95 6.26 -11.30
N ASP A 191 -13.79 7.26 -11.44
CA ASP A 191 -13.43 8.67 -11.24
C ASP A 191 -13.49 9.00 -9.76
N ILE A 192 -12.51 9.75 -9.26
CA ILE A 192 -12.52 10.29 -7.89
C ILE A 192 -12.66 11.80 -7.95
N PHE A 193 -13.66 12.30 -7.24
CA PHE A 193 -13.95 13.71 -7.06
C PHE A 193 -13.69 14.13 -5.63
N LYS A 194 -13.30 15.39 -5.43
CA LYS A 194 -13.17 16.00 -4.10
C LYS A 194 -14.24 17.07 -3.91
N GLU A 195 -15.05 16.91 -2.89
CA GLU A 195 -16.08 17.85 -2.46
C GLU A 195 -15.82 18.24 -0.99
N SER A 196 -15.19 19.39 -0.76
CA SER A 196 -14.70 19.78 0.58
C SER A 196 -13.70 18.76 1.16
N ASP A 197 -14.01 18.08 2.26
CA ASP A 197 -13.24 17.00 2.88
C ASP A 197 -13.74 15.58 2.47
N ASP A 198 -14.79 15.52 1.64
CA ASP A 198 -15.29 14.26 1.09
C ASP A 198 -14.61 13.93 -0.24
N PHE A 199 -14.32 12.65 -0.41
CA PHE A 199 -13.82 12.05 -1.63
C PHE A 199 -14.84 11.06 -2.14
N ILE A 200 -15.32 11.29 -3.36
CA ILE A 200 -16.43 10.56 -3.94
C ILE A 200 -15.92 9.76 -5.13
N VAL A 201 -16.16 8.46 -5.13
CA VAL A 201 -15.82 7.56 -6.22
C VAL A 201 -17.07 7.31 -7.06
N ARG A 202 -16.98 7.50 -8.38
CA ARG A 202 -18.05 7.27 -9.35
C ARG A 202 -17.53 6.32 -10.44
N LYS A 203 -18.38 5.44 -10.97
CA LYS A 203 -18.03 4.54 -12.07
C LYS A 203 -18.37 5.21 -13.40
N ASP A 204 -17.48 5.21 -14.38
CA ASP A 204 -17.75 5.67 -15.76
C ASP A 204 -18.51 7.02 -15.85
N SER A 205 -18.07 8.01 -15.05
CA SER A 205 -18.71 9.33 -14.93
C SER A 205 -20.22 9.31 -14.55
N SER A 206 -20.72 8.21 -13.98
CA SER A 206 -22.09 8.10 -13.45
C SER A 206 -22.33 9.11 -12.33
N ILE A 207 -23.55 9.62 -12.21
CA ILE A 207 -23.92 10.52 -11.11
C ILE A 207 -24.03 9.76 -9.77
N SER A 208 -24.27 8.46 -9.78
CA SER A 208 -24.38 7.65 -8.57
C SER A 208 -23.04 7.45 -7.88
N ASP A 209 -22.96 7.86 -6.62
CA ASP A 209 -21.81 7.63 -5.76
C ASP A 209 -21.64 6.12 -5.50
N PHE A 210 -20.45 5.61 -5.80
CA PHE A 210 -20.09 4.20 -5.59
C PHE A 210 -19.44 3.99 -4.21
N CYS A 211 -18.63 4.95 -3.78
CA CYS A 211 -17.98 5.00 -2.46
C CYS A 211 -17.74 6.45 -2.04
N ARG A 212 -17.80 6.74 -0.73
CA ARG A 212 -17.47 8.05 -0.15
C ARG A 212 -16.49 7.88 1.00
N VAL A 213 -15.43 8.67 1.01
CA VAL A 213 -14.40 8.70 2.06
C VAL A 213 -14.29 10.10 2.62
N ASN A 214 -14.40 10.25 3.94
CA ASN A 214 -14.15 11.51 4.63
C ASN A 214 -12.77 11.48 5.31
N LEU A 215 -11.82 12.23 4.76
CA LEU A 215 -10.46 12.29 5.27
C LEU A 215 -9.84 13.64 4.99
N SER A 216 -9.96 14.56 5.94
CA SER A 216 -9.33 15.88 5.83
C SER A 216 -7.80 15.80 5.83
N ARG A 217 -7.16 16.86 5.32
CA ARG A 217 -5.69 17.00 5.30
C ARG A 217 -5.08 16.93 6.70
N SER A 218 -5.75 17.51 7.70
CA SER A 218 -5.27 17.48 9.10
C SER A 218 -5.28 16.05 9.64
N LYS A 219 -6.39 15.33 9.47
CA LYS A 219 -6.53 13.94 9.92
C LYS A 219 -5.55 13.00 9.22
N TRP A 220 -5.33 13.18 7.91
CA TRP A 220 -4.28 12.48 7.17
C TRP A 220 -2.89 12.73 7.78
N LYS A 221 -2.57 14.00 8.08
CA LYS A 221 -1.28 14.37 8.66
C LYS A 221 -1.09 13.75 10.04
N ASP A 222 -2.13 13.72 10.87
CA ASP A 222 -2.11 13.10 12.19
C ASP A 222 -1.82 11.59 12.10
N TYR A 223 -2.45 10.87 11.16
CA TYR A 223 -2.15 9.46 10.93
C TYR A 223 -0.68 9.24 10.52
N CYS A 224 -0.17 10.07 9.61
CA CYS A 224 1.23 9.97 9.20
C CYS A 224 2.20 10.26 10.36
N LEU A 225 1.97 11.33 11.11
CA LEU A 225 2.82 11.70 12.24
C LEU A 225 2.83 10.63 13.34
N LYS A 226 1.66 10.10 13.68
CA LYS A 226 1.54 9.01 14.66
C LYS A 226 2.31 7.77 14.23
N PHE A 227 2.20 7.36 12.97
CA PHE A 227 2.94 6.21 12.47
C PHE A 227 4.45 6.42 12.51
N VAL A 228 4.94 7.61 12.13
CA VAL A 228 6.37 7.93 12.20
C VAL A 228 6.87 7.86 13.65
N ASP A 229 6.14 8.46 14.58
CA ASP A 229 6.49 8.44 16.01
C ASP A 229 6.50 7.01 16.58
N ASP A 230 5.50 6.20 16.27
CA ASP A 230 5.44 4.79 16.70
C ASP A 230 6.56 3.95 16.06
N LEU A 231 6.90 4.19 14.80
CA LEU A 231 8.00 3.51 14.11
C LEU A 231 9.35 3.85 14.75
N ASP A 232 9.59 5.13 15.06
CA ASP A 232 10.82 5.60 15.67
C ASP A 232 10.96 5.07 17.12
N LYS A 233 9.87 5.07 17.90
CA LYS A 233 9.82 4.44 19.23
C LYS A 233 10.13 2.95 19.18
N LEU A 234 9.54 2.24 18.21
CA LEU A 234 9.75 0.80 18.04
C LEU A 234 11.19 0.50 17.60
N GLU A 235 11.73 1.27 16.65
CA GLU A 235 13.12 1.17 16.20
C GLU A 235 14.09 1.37 17.37
N HIS A 236 13.86 2.42 18.16
CA HIS A 236 14.67 2.72 19.32
C HIS A 236 14.62 1.60 20.37
N SER A 237 13.43 1.03 20.62
CA SER A 237 13.24 -0.07 21.57
C SER A 237 13.92 -1.37 21.13
N LEU A 238 13.79 -1.74 19.85
CA LEU A 238 14.28 -3.02 19.33
C LEU A 238 15.76 -2.99 18.95
N TYR A 239 16.25 -1.90 18.37
CA TYR A 239 17.57 -1.87 17.72
C TYR A 239 18.57 -0.90 18.35
N VAL A 240 18.12 0.16 19.05
CA VAL A 240 19.02 1.18 19.62
C VAL A 240 19.28 0.98 21.11
N LYS A 241 18.24 0.72 21.92
CA LYS A 241 18.37 0.45 23.37
C LYS A 241 18.99 -0.91 23.70
N ARG A 242 19.16 -1.79 22.71
CA ARG A 242 19.80 -3.11 22.87
C ARG A 242 21.18 -3.23 22.20
N PRO A 243 22.21 -2.42 22.57
CA PRO A 243 23.57 -2.68 22.08
C PRO A 243 24.18 -3.98 22.64
N ARG A 244 23.78 -4.39 23.86
CA ARG A 244 24.33 -5.57 24.55
C ARG A 244 23.91 -6.90 23.91
N ASP A 245 22.68 -6.98 23.40
CA ASP A 245 22.17 -8.18 22.72
C ASP A 245 22.80 -8.38 21.34
N LYS A 246 23.47 -7.37 20.76
CA LYS A 246 24.15 -7.49 19.46
C LYS A 246 25.40 -8.39 19.58
N LEU A 247 26.06 -8.40 20.73
CA LEU A 247 27.16 -9.31 21.06
C LEU A 247 26.64 -10.72 21.38
N GLU A 248 25.48 -10.85 22.06
CA GLU A 248 24.84 -12.15 22.28
C GLU A 248 24.25 -12.75 21.00
N LEU A 249 23.65 -11.96 20.10
CA LEU A 249 23.16 -12.42 18.79
C LEU A 249 24.30 -12.81 17.84
N LEU A 250 25.47 -12.18 17.96
CA LEU A 250 26.68 -12.60 17.25
C LEU A 250 27.30 -13.86 17.86
N ASN A 251 27.18 -14.07 19.18
CA ASN A 251 27.63 -15.29 19.87
C ASN A 251 26.61 -16.45 19.81
N LEU A 252 25.34 -16.18 19.56
CA LEU A 252 24.30 -17.18 19.26
C LEU A 252 24.46 -17.78 17.85
N LYS A 253 25.38 -17.25 17.04
CA LYS A 253 25.77 -17.87 15.75
C LYS A 253 26.52 -19.19 15.90
N SER A 254 26.85 -19.65 17.11
CA SER A 254 27.62 -20.89 17.29
C SER A 254 26.91 -22.08 17.94
N VAL A 255 25.70 -21.97 18.49
CA VAL A 255 24.91 -23.17 18.87
C VAL A 255 23.41 -22.89 18.69
N ILE A 256 22.85 -23.43 17.62
CA ILE A 256 21.40 -23.48 17.41
C ILE A 256 20.83 -24.45 18.44
N ASN A 257 20.26 -23.92 19.53
CA ASN A 257 19.33 -24.68 20.37
C ASN A 257 17.94 -24.05 20.28
N ASN A 258 17.10 -24.62 19.42
CA ASN A 258 15.78 -24.12 19.04
C ASN A 258 14.70 -24.22 20.15
N SER A 259 15.07 -24.69 21.34
CA SER A 259 14.13 -24.93 22.45
C SER A 259 13.73 -23.67 23.21
N ASP A 260 14.62 -22.68 23.37
CA ASP A 260 14.35 -21.51 24.24
C ASP A 260 13.57 -20.38 23.54
N ILE A 261 13.86 -20.11 22.27
CA ILE A 261 13.16 -19.07 21.49
C ILE A 261 11.69 -19.47 21.25
N SER A 262 11.43 -20.76 21.03
CA SER A 262 10.07 -21.28 20.89
C SER A 262 9.24 -21.06 22.16
N CYS A 263 9.86 -21.15 23.34
CA CYS A 263 9.18 -20.99 24.62
C CYS A 263 8.86 -19.52 24.93
N GLN A 264 9.75 -18.58 24.56
CA GLN A 264 9.54 -17.14 24.78
C GLN A 264 8.64 -16.48 23.73
N ILE A 265 8.69 -16.94 22.48
CA ILE A 265 7.77 -16.51 21.42
C ILE A 265 6.35 -17.02 21.69
N ASN A 266 6.20 -18.27 22.15
CA ASN A 266 4.90 -18.80 22.56
C ASN A 266 4.33 -18.04 23.77
N GLY A 267 5.16 -17.67 24.76
CA GLY A 267 4.69 -16.91 25.93
C GLY A 267 4.18 -15.50 25.62
N THR A 268 4.62 -14.90 24.52
CA THR A 268 4.28 -13.52 24.12
C THR A 268 3.20 -13.47 23.03
N LEU A 269 3.16 -14.45 22.12
CA LEU A 269 2.09 -14.60 21.12
C LEU A 269 0.77 -15.12 21.71
N LEU A 270 0.82 -15.88 22.82
CA LEU A 270 -0.38 -16.43 23.49
C LEU A 270 -1.16 -15.41 24.34
N LYS A 271 -0.82 -14.12 24.32
CA LYS A 271 -1.50 -13.08 25.12
C LYS A 271 -2.14 -11.95 24.32
N ILE A 272 -2.04 -11.95 22.99
CA ILE A 272 -2.67 -10.91 22.17
C ILE A 272 -3.47 -11.58 21.05
N ASP A 273 -4.77 -11.62 21.32
CA ASP A 273 -5.91 -11.88 20.44
C ASP A 273 -6.52 -13.30 20.47
N ASP A 274 -7.55 -13.41 21.31
CA ASP A 274 -8.49 -14.51 21.43
C ASP A 274 -9.42 -14.54 20.20
N GLY A 275 -9.14 -15.40 19.21
CA GLY A 275 -10.23 -15.88 18.33
C GLY A 275 -9.88 -16.43 16.96
N GLY A 276 -8.75 -16.08 16.34
CA GLY A 276 -8.51 -16.45 14.94
C GLY A 276 -7.63 -17.70 14.74
N SER A 277 -6.48 -17.74 15.41
CA SER A 277 -5.38 -18.61 15.00
C SER A 277 -5.43 -20.03 15.59
N LEU A 278 -6.11 -20.23 16.74
CA LEU A 278 -6.19 -21.53 17.39
C LEU A 278 -7.05 -22.54 16.59
N SER A 279 -8.07 -22.06 15.88
CA SER A 279 -8.92 -22.91 15.03
C SER A 279 -8.17 -23.40 13.79
N LEU A 280 -7.34 -22.55 13.19
CA LEU A 280 -6.46 -22.89 12.06
C LEU A 280 -5.36 -23.88 12.47
N CYS A 281 -4.74 -23.72 13.63
CA CYS A 281 -3.77 -24.68 14.16
C CYS A 281 -4.40 -26.05 14.47
N LYS A 282 -5.59 -26.09 15.09
CA LYS A 282 -6.30 -27.36 15.36
C LYS A 282 -6.72 -28.09 14.07
N LYS A 283 -7.05 -27.35 13.01
CA LYS A 283 -7.41 -27.91 11.70
C LYS A 283 -6.19 -28.50 10.97
N TYR A 284 -5.02 -27.90 11.11
CA TYR A 284 -3.77 -28.41 10.53
C TYR A 284 -3.14 -29.56 11.32
N LEU A 285 -3.30 -29.60 12.65
CA LEU A 285 -2.71 -30.65 13.50
C LEU A 285 -3.55 -31.94 13.57
N LYS A 286 -4.83 -31.94 13.17
CA LYS A 286 -5.63 -33.17 13.00
C LYS A 286 -5.36 -33.92 11.68
N GLY A 287 -4.59 -33.35 10.76
CA GLY A 287 -4.20 -33.97 9.49
C GLY A 287 -2.92 -34.81 9.53
N LYS A 288 -2.24 -34.88 10.67
CA LYS A 288 -1.04 -35.70 10.88
C LYS A 288 -1.06 -36.33 12.28
N ASN A 289 -1.96 -37.30 12.46
CA ASN A 289 -1.84 -38.41 13.42
C ASN A 289 -2.98 -39.40 13.13
N ASN A 290 -2.77 -40.28 12.14
CA ASN A 290 -3.25 -41.65 12.24
C ASN A 290 -2.00 -42.50 12.46
N GLY A 291 -1.87 -43.03 13.68
CA GLY A 291 -0.74 -43.77 14.19
C GLY A 291 -0.82 -43.80 15.71
#